data_AF-A0A139IT06-F1
#
_entry.id   AF-A0A139IT06-F1
#
_cell.length_a   1.000
_cell.length_b   1.000
_cell.length_c   1.000
_cell.angle_alpha   90.00
_cell.angle_beta   90.00
_cell.angle_gamma   90.00
#
_symmetry.space_group_name_H-M   'P 1'
#
loop_
_entity.id
_entity.type
_entity.pdbx_description
1 polymer ?
#
loop_
_entity_poly.entity_id
_entity_poly.type
_entity_poly.pdbx_seq_one_letter_code
_entity_poly.pdbx_strand_id
1 'polypeptide(L)'
;MVPDFFNGTNATDQHSFDASPAAKAKLKSRWETYLTENEVKKVASWGINALRIPIGNSGTAYIKGADACLDNAISWARRHSLKVLVDCHGSPGSQNGFDNSGH
;
A
#
# COMPACT_ATOMS: atom_id res chain seq x y z
N MET A 1 0.10 -6.14 7.26
CA MET A 1 1.21 -7.08 7.47
C MET A 1 1.05 -8.26 6.53
N VAL A 2 2.13 -8.70 5.88
CA VAL A 2 2.18 -9.85 4.95
C VAL A 2 3.54 -10.52 5.13
N PRO A 3 3.73 -11.38 6.15
CA PRO A 3 5.05 -11.85 6.54
C PRO A 3 5.78 -12.59 5.40
N ASP A 4 5.06 -13.42 4.65
CA ASP A 4 5.64 -14.18 3.53
C ASP A 4 6.14 -13.31 2.37
N PHE A 5 5.73 -12.04 2.32
CA PHE A 5 6.18 -11.10 1.29
C PHE A 5 7.71 -10.90 1.34
N PHE A 6 8.26 -10.89 2.55
CA PHE A 6 9.69 -10.70 2.83
C PHE A 6 10.51 -11.99 2.72
N ASN A 7 9.86 -13.16 2.47
CA ASN A 7 10.57 -14.44 2.37
C ASN A 7 11.70 -14.37 1.33
N GLY A 8 12.87 -14.87 1.73
CA GLY A 8 14.10 -14.81 0.93
C GLY A 8 14.88 -13.49 1.05
N THR A 9 14.54 -12.63 2.00
CA THR A 9 15.26 -11.39 2.31
C THR A 9 15.50 -11.26 3.81
N ASN A 10 16.48 -10.45 4.21
CA ASN A 10 16.67 -10.03 5.61
C ASN A 10 16.02 -8.66 5.89
N ALA A 11 15.11 -8.22 5.03
CA ALA A 11 14.49 -6.91 5.13
C ALA A 11 13.49 -6.86 6.30
N THR A 12 13.53 -5.78 7.06
CA THR A 12 12.66 -5.52 8.23
C THR A 12 11.60 -4.48 7.95
N ASP A 13 11.71 -3.77 6.83
CA ASP A 13 10.91 -2.62 6.43
C ASP A 13 10.86 -2.52 4.89
N GLN A 14 10.08 -1.57 4.37
CA GLN A 14 9.96 -1.36 2.94
C GLN A 14 11.26 -0.85 2.32
N HIS A 15 12.05 -0.03 3.03
CA HIS A 15 13.30 0.53 2.52
C HIS A 15 14.34 -0.54 2.22
N SER A 16 14.64 -1.39 3.20
CA SER A 16 15.53 -2.54 3.05
C SER A 16 14.98 -3.57 2.05
N PHE A 17 13.65 -3.73 1.96
CA PHE A 17 13.04 -4.63 0.99
C PHE A 17 13.21 -4.15 -0.45
N ASP A 18 13.05 -2.85 -0.70
CA ASP A 18 13.17 -2.25 -2.05
C ASP A 18 14.57 -2.39 -2.64
N ALA A 19 15.59 -2.50 -1.79
CA ALA A 19 16.95 -2.79 -2.21
C ALA A 19 17.16 -4.24 -2.70
N SER A 20 16.19 -5.14 -2.49
CA SER A 20 16.32 -6.54 -2.90
C SER A 20 16.04 -6.74 -4.41
N PRO A 21 16.73 -7.68 -5.09
CA PRO A 21 16.57 -7.90 -6.53
C PRO A 21 15.14 -8.23 -6.99
N ALA A 22 14.36 -8.89 -6.13
CA ALA A 22 13.00 -9.34 -6.45
C ALA A 22 11.90 -8.32 -6.08
N ALA A 23 12.25 -7.21 -5.42
CA ALA A 23 11.29 -6.28 -4.82
C ALA A 23 10.27 -5.76 -5.82
N LYS A 24 10.74 -5.26 -6.98
CA LYS A 24 9.90 -4.66 -8.01
C LYS A 24 8.84 -5.62 -8.55
N ALA A 25 9.23 -6.86 -8.85
CA ALA A 25 8.31 -7.86 -9.37
C ALA A 25 7.28 -8.27 -8.30
N LYS A 26 7.73 -8.49 -7.06
CA LYS A 26 6.85 -8.82 -5.93
C LYS A 26 5.86 -7.69 -5.63
N LEU A 27 6.31 -6.44 -5.59
CA LEU A 27 5.46 -5.27 -5.36
C LEU A 27 4.41 -5.11 -6.44
N LYS A 28 4.80 -5.19 -7.72
CA LYS A 28 3.84 -5.10 -8.82
C LYS A 28 2.74 -6.16 -8.71
N SER A 29 3.13 -7.42 -8.52
CA SER A 29 2.17 -8.52 -8.33
C SER A 29 1.27 -8.28 -7.11
N ARG A 30 1.82 -7.73 -6.02
CA ARG A 30 1.07 -7.43 -4.82
C ARG A 30 0.05 -6.32 -5.02
N TRP A 31 0.46 -5.22 -5.65
CA TRP A 31 -0.39 -4.07 -5.95
C TRP A 31 -1.58 -4.44 -6.85
N GLU A 32 -1.38 -5.38 -7.77
CA GLU A 32 -2.42 -5.86 -8.68
C GLU A 32 -3.41 -6.84 -8.03
N THR A 33 -3.04 -7.50 -6.92
CA THR A 33 -3.82 -8.62 -6.35
C THR A 33 -4.33 -8.39 -4.93
N TYR A 34 -3.72 -7.48 -4.15
CA TYR A 34 -4.06 -7.34 -2.73
C TYR A 34 -5.40 -6.65 -2.48
N LEU A 35 -5.63 -5.54 -3.19
CA LEU A 35 -6.89 -4.81 -3.13
C LEU A 35 -7.48 -4.83 -4.54
N THR A 36 -8.66 -5.41 -4.67
CA THR A 36 -9.43 -5.44 -5.91
C THR A 36 -10.78 -4.74 -5.71
N GLU A 37 -11.50 -4.49 -6.79
CA GLU A 37 -12.87 -3.97 -6.69
C GLU A 37 -13.79 -4.88 -5.87
N ASN A 38 -13.63 -6.22 -6.00
CA ASN A 38 -14.44 -7.17 -5.26
C ASN A 38 -14.25 -6.99 -3.74
N GLU A 39 -13.03 -6.69 -3.32
CA GLU A 39 -12.71 -6.47 -1.90
C GLU A 39 -13.33 -5.16 -1.42
N VAL A 40 -13.30 -4.11 -2.24
CA VAL A 40 -13.99 -2.83 -1.94
C VAL A 40 -15.50 -3.02 -1.85
N LYS A 41 -16.11 -3.76 -2.78
CA LYS A 41 -17.53 -4.11 -2.77
C LYS A 41 -17.91 -4.90 -1.52
N LYS A 42 -17.07 -5.86 -1.13
CA LYS A 42 -17.28 -6.68 0.07
C LYS A 42 -17.25 -5.82 1.34
N VAL A 43 -16.29 -4.91 1.45
CA VAL A 43 -16.22 -3.94 2.56
C VAL A 43 -17.48 -3.09 2.64
N ALA A 44 -17.95 -2.54 1.51
CA ALA A 44 -19.21 -1.79 1.46
C ALA A 44 -20.42 -2.64 1.88
N SER A 45 -20.45 -3.92 1.49
CA SER A 45 -21.55 -4.84 1.85
C SER A 45 -21.67 -5.09 3.36
N TRP A 46 -20.61 -4.85 4.12
CA TRP A 46 -20.61 -4.95 5.58
C TRP A 46 -21.14 -3.70 6.29
N GLY A 47 -21.56 -2.67 5.53
CA GLY A 47 -22.05 -1.41 6.08
C GLY A 47 -20.93 -0.42 6.45
N ILE A 48 -19.67 -0.72 6.11
CA ILE A 48 -18.56 0.23 6.22
C ILE A 48 -18.78 1.36 5.20
N ASN A 49 -18.46 2.60 5.58
CA ASN A 49 -18.73 3.79 4.77
C ASN A 49 -17.47 4.53 4.28
N ALA A 50 -16.28 4.11 4.71
CA ALA A 50 -15.02 4.76 4.36
C ALA A 50 -13.85 3.79 4.31
N LEU A 51 -12.88 4.09 3.44
CA LEU A 51 -11.55 3.47 3.39
C LEU A 51 -10.51 4.49 3.85
N ARG A 52 -9.60 4.08 4.72
CA ARG A 52 -8.36 4.81 5.01
C ARG A 52 -7.23 4.13 4.26
N ILE A 53 -6.55 4.85 3.36
CA ILE A 53 -5.53 4.28 2.46
C ILE A 53 -4.17 4.91 2.78
N PRO A 54 -3.27 4.16 3.46
CA PRO A 54 -1.90 4.57 3.69
C PRO A 54 -1.10 4.66 2.39
N ILE A 55 -0.37 5.75 2.20
CA ILE A 55 0.59 5.95 1.12
C ILE A 55 1.95 6.41 1.68
N GLY A 56 3.02 6.04 0.98
CA GLY A 56 4.37 6.54 1.26
C GLY A 56 4.65 7.88 0.57
N ASN A 57 5.73 8.55 0.96
CA ASN A 57 6.14 9.84 0.39
C ASN A 57 6.84 9.69 -0.97
N SER A 58 6.52 10.57 -1.92
CA SER A 58 7.07 10.65 -3.29
C SER A 58 8.53 11.10 -3.42
N GLY A 59 9.15 11.63 -2.37
CA GLY A 59 10.51 12.20 -2.35
C GLY A 59 11.62 11.21 -1.98
N THR A 60 11.32 9.91 -1.93
CA THR A 60 12.22 8.85 -1.48
C THR A 60 12.61 7.91 -2.63
N ALA A 61 13.62 7.06 -2.41
CA ALA A 61 14.13 6.10 -3.40
C ALA A 61 13.25 4.84 -3.58
N TYR A 62 12.02 4.82 -3.03
CA TYR A 62 11.14 3.66 -3.14
C TYR A 62 10.72 3.35 -4.59
N ILE A 63 10.42 2.08 -4.82
CA ILE A 63 9.88 1.59 -6.08
C ILE A 63 8.50 2.22 -6.32
N LYS A 64 8.36 2.87 -7.48
CA LYS A 64 7.15 3.63 -7.88
C LYS A 64 6.16 2.76 -8.65
N GLY A 65 4.89 3.19 -8.68
CA GLY A 65 3.81 2.57 -9.44
C GLY A 65 2.52 2.28 -8.65
N ALA A 66 2.55 2.45 -7.32
CA ALA A 66 1.38 2.25 -6.47
C ALA A 66 0.30 3.35 -6.60
N ASP A 67 0.63 4.47 -7.23
CA ASP A 67 -0.28 5.58 -7.55
C ASP A 67 -1.46 5.13 -8.43
N ALA A 68 -1.20 4.30 -9.44
CA ALA A 68 -2.27 3.70 -10.24
C ALA A 68 -3.24 2.85 -9.40
N CYS A 69 -2.74 2.20 -8.34
CA CYS A 69 -3.59 1.44 -7.42
C CYS A 69 -4.44 2.34 -6.52
N LEU A 70 -3.91 3.49 -6.11
CA LEU A 70 -4.68 4.49 -5.37
C LEU A 70 -5.84 5.03 -6.23
N ASP A 71 -5.57 5.36 -7.50
CA ASP A 71 -6.61 5.82 -8.43
C ASP A 71 -7.71 4.79 -8.62
N ASN A 72 -7.33 3.52 -8.80
CA ASN A 72 -8.27 2.40 -8.88
C ASN A 72 -9.10 2.28 -7.59
N ALA A 73 -8.46 2.32 -6.42
CA ALA A 73 -9.15 2.21 -5.14
C ALA A 73 -10.16 3.36 -4.91
N ILE A 74 -9.80 4.59 -5.30
CA ILE A 74 -10.70 5.76 -5.24
C ILE A 74 -11.89 5.57 -6.19
N SER A 75 -11.64 5.07 -7.41
CA SER A 75 -12.70 4.78 -8.39
C SER A 75 -13.68 3.71 -7.88
N TRP A 76 -13.17 2.63 -7.31
CA TRP A 76 -13.97 1.56 -6.71
C TRP A 76 -14.77 2.05 -5.51
N ALA A 77 -14.14 2.82 -4.62
CA ALA A 77 -14.80 3.40 -3.46
C ALA A 77 -15.98 4.28 -3.89
N ARG A 78 -15.78 5.14 -4.90
CA ARG A 78 -16.85 5.97 -5.47
C ARG A 78 -18.02 5.14 -5.99
N ARG A 79 -17.75 4.06 -6.74
CA ARG A 79 -18.79 3.16 -7.28
C ARG A 79 -19.59 2.44 -6.20
N HIS A 80 -19.00 2.19 -5.04
CA HIS A 80 -19.64 1.52 -3.91
C HIS A 80 -20.01 2.45 -2.75
N SER A 81 -20.12 3.76 -3.01
CA SER A 81 -20.55 4.77 -2.05
C SER A 81 -19.69 4.86 -0.77
N LEU A 82 -18.41 4.49 -0.88
CA LEU A 82 -17.42 4.65 0.18
C LEU A 82 -16.70 6.00 0.04
N LYS A 83 -16.40 6.64 1.17
CA LYS A 83 -15.46 7.77 1.25
C LYS A 83 -14.01 7.26 1.32
N VAL A 84 -13.05 8.11 0.98
CA VAL A 84 -11.62 7.77 1.06
C VAL A 84 -10.89 8.84 1.85
N LEU A 85 -10.15 8.40 2.86
CA LEU A 85 -9.12 9.18 3.56
C LEU A 85 -7.76 8.72 3.04
N VAL A 86 -7.07 9.58 2.30
CA VAL A 86 -5.69 9.35 1.88
C VAL A 86 -4.77 9.73 3.03
N ASP A 87 -3.95 8.78 3.46
CA ASP A 87 -3.15 8.86 4.67
C ASP A 87 -1.67 8.87 4.33
N CYS A 88 -0.99 10.00 4.52
CA CYS A 88 0.46 10.10 4.36
C CYS A 88 1.14 9.37 5.52
N HIS A 89 1.47 8.09 5.31
CA HIS A 89 1.81 7.16 6.37
C HIS A 89 3.32 7.05 6.65
N GLY A 90 4.15 7.46 5.69
CA GLY A 90 5.60 7.48 5.81
C GLY A 90 6.16 8.80 5.30
N SER A 91 6.99 9.45 6.12
CA SER A 91 7.72 10.67 5.73
C SER A 91 9.20 10.36 5.41
N PRO A 92 9.89 11.19 4.60
CA PRO A 92 11.31 11.00 4.32
C PRO A 92 12.11 11.01 5.63
N GLY A 93 12.97 10.02 5.82
CA GLY A 93 13.72 9.84 7.06
C GLY A 93 12.91 9.32 8.25
N SER A 94 11.67 8.87 8.02
CA SER A 94 10.68 8.48 9.02
C SER A 94 10.29 9.56 10.02
N GLN A 95 9.01 9.58 10.35
CA GLN A 95 8.46 10.42 11.40
C GLN A 95 8.49 9.77 12.79
N ASN A 96 8.78 8.46 12.91
CA ASN A 96 8.56 7.72 14.16
C ASN A 96 9.54 6.59 14.48
N GLY A 97 10.45 6.22 13.58
CA GLY A 97 11.39 5.12 13.88
C GLY A 97 10.88 3.71 13.60
N PHE A 98 9.62 3.53 13.15
CA PHE A 98 8.99 2.21 13.03
C PHE A 98 8.95 1.69 11.59
N ASP A 99 8.92 0.37 11.45
CA ASP A 99 8.83 -0.35 10.16
C ASP A 99 7.66 0.15 9.28
N ASN A 100 6.54 0.50 9.89
CA ASN A 100 5.33 0.97 9.20
C ASN A 100 5.49 2.34 8.52
N SER A 101 6.47 3.15 8.94
CA SER A 101 6.81 4.41 8.28
C SER A 101 7.66 4.21 7.01
N GLY A 102 8.08 2.96 6.78
CA GLY A 102 8.95 2.54 5.69
C GLY A 102 10.44 2.72 5.96
N HIS A 103 10.80 3.28 7.12
CA HIS A 103 12.08 3.89 7.50
C HIS A 103 13.33 3.63 6.66
#